data_AF-A0A935K819-F1
#
_entry.id   AF-A0A935K819-F1
#
_cell.length_a   1.000
_cell.length_b   1.000
_cell.length_c   1.000
_cell.angle_alpha   90.00
_cell.angle_beta   90.00
_cell.angle_gamma   90.00
#
_symmetry.space_group_name_H-M   'P 1'
#
loop_
_entity.id
_entity.type
_entity.pdbx_description
1 polymer ?
#
loop_
_entity_poly.entity_id
_entity_poly.type
_entity_poly.pdbx_seq_one_letter_code
_entity_poly.pdbx_strand_id
1 'polypeptide(L)'
;MYLISLINSIRVSSTDGMRRDGSVPIYSAILRKLKPNYNQYMKYLFDNSIIELTKSYDYNKHTSNYYNYTSKYINSSLIEKDINNRVYKSKQKYLEAILTKNIDQISNKSGKTVFKESYKKQNEFLRHLHLEGDYESELRKSTKFKYQINKSKLETINSLKNLDIDLITHRDSSSFRFHSPLTRLKKDFRKYLRFDGDILGQVDIKNSQPFFMLALFDKKFWVNDNPIITRFLDSSIARTNKESLSKIEVYKALNNLKKDEIAKYSKSVVEGRYYEDIVQEIRTNYPDTFIGEPDRELAKALFLNSFFHIIGTIH
;
A
#
# COMPACT_ATOMS: atom_id res chain seq x y z
N MET A 1 8.36 7.73 27.41
CA MET A 1 7.72 6.54 26.80
C MET A 1 6.92 6.85 25.54
N TYR A 2 5.90 7.72 25.56
CA TYR A 2 5.02 7.93 24.40
C TYR A 2 5.73 8.37 23.09
N LEU A 3 6.65 9.35 23.12
CA LEU A 3 7.37 9.79 21.92
C LEU A 3 8.34 8.75 21.35
N ILE A 4 8.99 7.98 22.23
CA ILE A 4 9.84 6.85 21.84
C ILE A 4 8.98 5.75 21.19
N SER A 5 7.80 5.47 21.76
CA SER A 5 6.82 4.55 21.17
C SER A 5 6.34 5.03 19.81
N LEU A 6 6.16 6.35 19.62
CA LEU A 6 5.75 6.95 18.36
C LEU A 6 6.83 6.86 17.27
N ILE A 7 8.09 7.15 17.60
CA ILE A 7 9.23 6.94 16.69
C ILE A 7 9.25 5.48 16.26
N ASN A 8 9.09 4.59 17.23
CA ASN A 8 9.02 3.16 17.00
C ASN A 8 7.83 2.77 16.13
N SER A 9 6.63 3.35 16.28
CA SER A 9 5.43 3.00 15.52
C SER A 9 5.45 3.53 14.08
N ILE A 10 5.96 4.75 13.87
CA ILE A 10 6.09 5.34 12.51
C ILE A 10 7.10 4.56 11.66
N ARG A 11 8.17 4.05 12.28
CA ARG A 11 9.12 3.11 11.63
C ARG A 11 8.45 1.83 11.15
N VAL A 12 7.24 1.53 11.60
CA VAL A 12 6.58 0.28 11.26
C VAL A 12 5.52 0.45 10.19
N SER A 13 4.74 1.53 10.31
CA SER A 13 3.58 1.76 9.45
C SER A 13 3.97 2.25 8.04
N SER A 14 5.19 2.77 7.85
CA SER A 14 5.60 3.44 6.61
C SER A 14 6.63 2.65 5.80
N THR A 15 6.22 1.58 5.10
CA THR A 15 7.10 0.90 4.13
C THR A 15 7.47 1.80 2.95
N ASP A 16 6.60 2.74 2.58
CA ASP A 16 6.79 3.64 1.42
C ASP A 16 7.39 5.02 1.80
N GLY A 17 7.52 5.32 3.10
CA GLY A 17 7.99 6.62 3.60
C GLY A 17 9.30 6.58 4.40
N MET A 18 9.82 5.38 4.73
CA MET A 18 11.09 5.24 5.40
C MET A 18 12.26 5.48 4.45
N ARG A 19 13.15 6.37 4.84
CA ARG A 19 14.45 6.50 4.19
C ARG A 19 15.27 5.24 4.46
N ARG A 20 16.18 4.89 3.54
CA ARG A 20 17.07 3.72 3.66
C ARG A 20 17.91 3.70 4.95
N ASP A 21 18.06 4.85 5.60
CA ASP A 21 18.79 5.05 6.87
C ASP A 21 17.94 4.75 8.13
N GLY A 22 16.63 4.53 7.97
CA GLY A 22 15.69 4.27 9.07
C GLY A 22 15.19 5.47 9.84
N SER A 23 15.48 6.66 9.36
CA SER A 23 14.92 7.89 9.92
C SER A 23 13.42 8.00 9.65
N VAL A 24 12.69 8.58 10.60
CA VAL A 24 11.23 8.74 10.51
C VAL A 24 10.79 10.19 10.52
N PRO A 25 9.80 10.56 9.69
CA PRO A 25 9.21 11.88 9.72
C PRO A 25 8.33 12.03 10.96
N ILE A 26 8.50 13.11 11.72
CA ILE A 26 7.59 13.46 12.81
C ILE A 26 7.08 14.88 12.64
N TYR A 27 5.75 14.99 12.52
CA TYR A 27 5.07 16.26 12.29
C TYR A 27 4.84 17.00 13.62
N SER A 28 5.50 18.15 13.76
CA SER A 28 5.38 19.04 14.92
C SER A 28 3.94 19.47 15.21
N ALA A 29 3.14 19.70 14.17
CA ALA A 29 1.73 20.06 14.31
C ALA A 29 0.89 18.96 14.99
N ILE A 30 1.18 17.68 14.69
CA ILE A 30 0.51 16.54 15.34
C ILE A 30 1.01 16.41 16.79
N LEU A 31 2.32 16.49 17.02
CA LEU A 31 2.89 16.42 18.36
C LEU A 31 2.34 17.51 19.29
N ARG A 32 2.20 18.74 18.79
CA ARG A 32 1.64 19.87 19.54
C ARG A 32 0.19 19.65 19.92
N LYS A 33 -0.63 19.04 19.05
CA LYS A 33 -2.01 18.64 19.37
C LYS A 33 -2.06 17.55 20.45
N LEU A 34 -1.13 16.59 20.41
CA LEU A 34 -1.06 15.48 21.35
C LEU A 34 -0.55 15.89 22.74
N LYS A 35 0.48 16.73 22.75
CA LYS A 35 1.16 17.19 23.96
C LYS A 35 1.71 18.60 23.69
N PRO A 36 1.04 19.66 24.16
CA PRO A 36 1.45 21.04 23.88
C PRO A 36 2.92 21.34 24.24
N ASN A 37 3.45 20.72 25.29
CA ASN A 37 4.85 20.84 25.71
C ASN A 37 5.78 19.74 25.16
N TYR A 38 5.47 19.13 23.99
CA TYR A 38 6.29 18.05 23.41
C TYR A 38 7.77 18.44 23.21
N ASN A 39 8.05 19.73 22.97
CA ASN A 39 9.40 20.26 22.77
C ASN A 39 10.35 19.95 23.93
N GLN A 40 9.86 20.01 25.18
CA GLN A 40 10.66 19.70 26.36
C GLN A 40 11.11 18.24 26.35
N TYR A 41 10.22 17.33 25.96
CA TYR A 41 10.54 15.91 25.85
C TYR A 41 11.48 15.62 24.69
N MET A 42 11.28 16.27 23.54
CA MET A 42 12.20 16.15 22.40
C MET A 42 13.60 16.64 22.79
N LYS A 43 13.69 17.79 23.45
CA LYS A 43 14.95 18.33 23.98
C LYS A 43 15.63 17.35 24.94
N TYR A 44 14.89 16.79 25.89
CA TYR A 44 15.44 15.75 26.77
C TYR A 44 16.02 14.56 25.99
N LEU A 45 15.31 14.06 24.98
CA LEU A 45 15.79 12.94 24.17
C LEU A 45 17.05 13.29 23.35
N PHE A 46 17.16 14.53 22.90
CA PHE A 46 18.35 15.06 22.22
C PHE A 46 19.54 15.20 23.17
N ASP A 47 19.35 15.90 24.29
CA ASP A 47 20.40 16.20 25.25
C ASP A 47 21.00 14.90 25.83
N ASN A 48 20.18 13.85 25.95
CA ASN A 48 20.60 12.53 26.44
C ASN A 48 21.09 11.60 25.32
N SER A 49 21.29 12.10 24.09
CA SER A 49 21.76 11.32 22.94
C SER A 49 20.93 10.04 22.69
N ILE A 50 19.62 10.10 22.94
CA ILE A 50 18.69 9.01 22.66
C ILE A 50 18.26 9.07 21.19
N ILE A 51 17.99 10.27 20.70
CA ILE A 51 17.60 10.54 19.31
C ILE A 51 18.50 11.59 18.67
N GLU A 52 18.55 11.58 17.35
CA GLU A 52 19.25 12.55 16.52
C GLU A 52 18.34 13.07 15.40
N LEU A 53 18.64 14.28 14.92
CA LEU A 53 17.93 14.92 13.82
C LEU A 53 18.72 14.60 12.54
N THR A 54 18.14 13.78 11.66
CA THR A 54 18.81 13.40 10.42
C THR A 54 18.48 14.34 9.26
N LYS A 55 17.33 15.02 9.34
CA LYS A 55 16.94 16.04 8.37
C LYS A 55 16.03 17.06 9.04
N SER A 56 16.34 18.33 8.82
CA SER A 56 15.51 19.44 9.26
C SER A 56 14.31 19.67 8.34
N TYR A 57 13.27 20.26 8.91
CA TYR A 57 12.10 20.75 8.22
C TYR A 57 12.49 21.67 7.07
N ASP A 58 11.85 21.48 5.93
CA ASP A 58 12.04 22.30 4.73
C ASP A 58 10.65 22.65 4.19
N TYR A 59 10.30 23.93 4.28
CA TYR A 59 9.01 24.46 3.85
C TYR A 59 8.81 24.26 2.34
N ASN A 60 9.85 24.52 1.53
CA ASN A 60 9.80 24.45 0.08
C ASN A 60 9.65 23.02 -0.43
N LYS A 61 10.14 22.05 0.35
CA LYS A 61 10.00 20.62 0.03
C LYS A 61 8.83 19.95 0.75
N HIS A 62 8.02 20.72 1.50
CA HIS A 62 6.93 20.21 2.33
C HIS A 62 7.34 19.03 3.24
N THR A 63 8.59 19.04 3.73
CA THR A 63 9.11 17.92 4.53
C THR A 63 9.18 18.27 6.01
N SER A 64 8.74 17.33 6.87
CA SER A 64 8.87 17.42 8.32
C SER A 64 10.32 17.19 8.80
N ASN A 65 10.60 17.45 10.08
CA ASN A 65 11.81 16.97 10.72
C ASN A 65 11.85 15.43 10.70
N TYR A 66 13.04 14.87 10.44
CA TYR A 66 13.30 13.44 10.50
C TYR A 66 14.19 13.12 11.69
N TYR A 67 13.81 12.08 12.42
CA TYR A 67 14.51 11.66 13.62
C TYR A 67 14.98 10.21 13.51
N ASN A 68 16.16 9.94 14.06
CA ASN A 68 16.69 8.59 14.22
C ASN A 68 17.06 8.33 15.68
N TYR A 69 17.21 7.06 16.05
CA TYR A 69 17.93 6.72 17.27
C TYR A 69 19.41 6.87 17.02
N THR A 70 20.16 7.32 18.02
CA THR A 70 21.62 7.29 17.94
C THR A 70 22.13 5.87 17.83
N SER A 71 23.39 5.70 17.41
CA SER A 71 24.06 4.40 17.25
C SER A 71 23.93 3.48 18.48
N LYS A 72 23.90 4.07 19.69
CA LYS A 72 23.70 3.34 20.95
C LYS A 72 22.36 2.60 21.00
N TYR A 73 21.29 3.18 20.46
CA TYR A 73 19.92 2.66 20.62
C TYR A 73 19.32 2.09 19.32
N ILE A 74 19.87 2.41 18.15
CA ILE A 74 19.28 2.04 16.84
C ILE A 74 19.17 0.52 16.62
N ASN A 75 20.10 -0.25 17.16
CA ASN A 75 20.13 -1.72 17.08
C ASN A 75 19.84 -2.40 18.44
N SER A 76 19.43 -1.63 19.44
CA SER A 76 19.08 -2.18 20.75
C SER A 76 17.78 -2.97 20.66
N SER A 77 17.72 -4.12 21.33
CA SER A 77 16.47 -4.89 21.45
C SER A 77 15.45 -4.09 22.26
N LEU A 78 14.21 -4.02 21.77
CA LEU A 78 13.12 -3.43 22.51
C LEU A 78 12.63 -4.39 23.59
N ILE A 79 12.45 -3.86 24.80
CA ILE A 79 11.76 -4.55 25.88
C ILE A 79 10.33 -4.01 25.88
N GLU A 80 9.38 -4.88 25.56
CA GLU A 80 7.97 -4.57 25.72
C GLU A 80 7.65 -4.50 27.21
N LYS A 81 7.00 -3.41 27.62
CA LYS A 81 6.56 -3.21 29.00
C LYS A 81 5.08 -2.92 29.00
N ASP A 82 4.32 -3.75 29.70
CA ASP A 82 2.91 -3.49 29.95
C ASP A 82 2.73 -2.22 30.76
N ILE A 83 2.11 -1.22 30.15
CA ILE A 83 1.73 0.01 30.83
C ILE A 83 0.34 -0.20 31.41
N ASN A 84 0.27 -0.79 32.61
CA ASN A 84 -0.97 -0.96 33.38
C ASN A 84 -1.47 0.33 34.06
N ASN A 85 -1.15 1.49 33.48
CA ASN A 85 -1.59 2.77 34.01
C ASN A 85 -2.90 3.21 33.36
N ARG A 86 -3.96 3.33 34.17
CA ARG A 86 -5.32 3.71 33.78
C ARG A 86 -5.37 5.01 32.97
N VAL A 87 -4.47 5.96 33.24
CA VAL A 87 -4.37 7.26 32.54
C VAL A 87 -3.78 7.12 31.14
N TYR A 88 -2.92 6.13 30.91
CA TYR A 88 -2.37 5.85 29.58
C TYR A 88 -3.37 5.09 28.71
N LYS A 89 -4.10 4.11 29.28
CA LYS A 89 -5.15 3.37 28.57
C LYS A 89 -6.28 4.30 28.10
N SER A 90 -6.69 5.28 28.91
CA SER A 90 -7.72 6.24 28.52
C SER A 90 -7.28 7.20 27.41
N LYS A 91 -6.01 7.65 27.43
CA LYS A 91 -5.43 8.45 26.35
C LYS A 91 -5.21 7.67 25.06
N GLN A 92 -4.81 6.41 25.14
CA GLN A 92 -4.68 5.54 23.99
C GLN A 92 -6.04 5.34 23.30
N LYS A 93 -7.09 5.05 24.08
CA LYS A 93 -8.47 4.91 23.57
C LYS A 93 -8.99 6.20 22.92
N TYR A 94 -8.64 7.37 23.47
CA TYR A 94 -8.96 8.68 22.86
C TYR A 94 -8.25 8.90 21.52
N LEU A 95 -6.99 8.47 21.41
CA LEU A 95 -6.22 8.58 20.16
C LEU A 95 -6.69 7.62 19.10
N GLU A 96 -6.99 6.37 19.48
CA GLU A 96 -7.66 5.41 18.63
C GLU A 96 -8.95 6.02 18.10
N ALA A 97 -9.82 6.56 18.97
CA ALA A 97 -11.07 7.21 18.56
C ALA A 97 -10.89 8.40 17.58
N ILE A 98 -9.82 9.20 17.72
CA ILE A 98 -9.49 10.28 16.76
C ILE A 98 -9.03 9.69 15.43
N LEU A 99 -8.22 8.64 15.45
CA LEU A 99 -7.74 7.96 14.25
C LEU A 99 -8.89 7.25 13.52
N THR A 100 -9.81 6.58 14.24
CA THR A 100 -11.00 5.96 13.66
C THR A 100 -11.97 6.99 13.09
N LYS A 101 -12.17 8.14 13.75
CA LYS A 101 -13.00 9.24 13.21
C LYS A 101 -12.48 9.79 11.88
N ASN A 102 -11.16 9.79 11.65
CA ASN A 102 -10.61 10.17 10.35
C ASN A 102 -10.86 9.11 9.27
N ILE A 103 -10.93 7.83 9.62
CA ILE A 103 -11.32 6.74 8.69
C ILE A 103 -12.78 6.91 8.26
N ASP A 104 -13.67 7.29 9.18
CA ASP A 104 -15.07 7.59 8.87
C ASP A 104 -15.24 8.84 7.97
N GLN A 105 -14.36 9.83 8.13
CA GLN A 105 -14.38 11.06 7.33
C GLN A 105 -13.73 10.89 5.94
N ILE A 106 -12.63 10.14 5.81
CA ILE A 106 -12.01 9.81 4.51
C ILE A 106 -12.99 9.02 3.64
N SER A 107 -13.77 8.16 4.26
CA SER A 107 -14.76 7.38 3.54
C SER A 107 -15.95 8.24 3.06
N ASN A 108 -16.20 9.44 3.63
CA ASN A 108 -17.42 10.25 3.39
C ASN A 108 -17.48 11.03 2.05
N LYS A 109 -16.42 11.09 1.26
CA LYS A 109 -16.40 11.96 0.05
C LYS A 109 -16.43 11.24 -1.31
N SER A 110 -16.58 9.90 -1.34
CA SER A 110 -16.23 8.98 -2.46
C SER A 110 -17.25 8.01 -3.07
N GLY A 111 -18.56 8.05 -2.79
CA GLY A 111 -19.52 7.06 -3.32
C GLY A 111 -19.65 5.79 -2.46
N LYS A 112 -20.49 5.87 -1.41
CA LYS A 112 -20.23 5.17 -0.14
C LYS A 112 -21.13 3.99 0.25
N THR A 113 -22.15 3.63 -0.51
CA THR A 113 -23.09 2.57 -0.07
C THR A 113 -22.59 1.16 -0.38
N VAL A 114 -22.08 0.91 -1.59
CA VAL A 114 -21.66 -0.44 -2.04
C VAL A 114 -20.41 -0.95 -1.31
N PHE A 115 -19.49 -0.05 -0.94
CA PHE A 115 -18.23 -0.45 -0.29
C PHE A 115 -18.36 -0.68 1.21
N LYS A 116 -19.36 -0.09 1.89
CA LYS A 116 -19.48 -0.20 3.35
C LYS A 116 -19.88 -1.61 3.78
N GLU A 117 -20.82 -2.22 3.06
CA GLU A 117 -21.26 -3.59 3.35
C GLU A 117 -20.19 -4.62 2.93
N SER A 118 -19.55 -4.40 1.78
CA SER A 118 -18.41 -5.21 1.33
C SER A 118 -17.25 -5.17 2.32
N TYR A 119 -16.93 -4.00 2.88
CA TYR A 119 -15.88 -3.83 3.88
C TYR A 119 -16.22 -4.55 5.20
N LYS A 120 -17.47 -4.51 5.64
CA LYS A 120 -17.93 -5.23 6.83
C LYS A 120 -17.76 -6.74 6.66
N LYS A 121 -18.23 -7.30 5.53
CA LYS A 121 -18.09 -8.73 5.21
C LYS A 121 -16.62 -9.15 5.07
N GLN A 122 -15.78 -8.29 4.48
CA GLN A 122 -14.34 -8.51 4.39
C GLN A 122 -13.69 -8.57 5.78
N ASN A 123 -13.99 -7.63 6.67
CA ASN A 123 -13.42 -7.63 8.01
C ASN A 123 -13.90 -8.81 8.85
N GLU A 124 -15.17 -9.21 8.68
CA GLU A 124 -15.70 -10.42 9.30
C GLU A 124 -14.90 -11.65 8.87
N PHE A 125 -14.72 -11.87 7.56
CA PHE A 125 -13.88 -12.95 7.05
C PHE A 125 -12.45 -12.93 7.63
N LEU A 126 -11.83 -11.75 7.68
CA LEU A 126 -10.45 -11.62 8.15
C LEU A 126 -10.28 -11.95 9.64
N ARG A 127 -11.35 -11.93 10.46
CA ARG A 127 -11.31 -12.31 11.89
C ARG A 127 -11.17 -13.80 12.13
N HIS A 128 -11.48 -14.62 11.13
CA HIS A 128 -11.29 -16.07 11.17
C HIS A 128 -9.86 -16.48 10.81
N LEU A 129 -9.02 -15.51 10.41
CA LEU A 129 -7.62 -15.76 10.08
C LEU A 129 -6.75 -15.88 11.32
N HIS A 130 -5.91 -16.89 11.35
CA HIS A 130 -4.93 -17.09 12.41
C HIS A 130 -3.69 -17.81 11.88
N LEU A 131 -2.62 -17.81 12.68
CA LEU A 131 -1.37 -18.48 12.37
C LEU A 131 -1.26 -19.78 13.18
N GLU A 132 -0.98 -20.88 12.51
CA GLU A 132 -0.72 -22.18 13.12
C GLU A 132 0.67 -22.72 12.75
N GLY A 133 1.25 -23.53 13.63
CA GLY A 133 2.56 -24.15 13.45
C GLY A 133 3.72 -23.31 13.98
N ASP A 134 4.96 -23.69 13.64
CA ASP A 134 6.18 -23.10 14.18
C ASP A 134 6.63 -21.83 13.42
N TYR A 135 5.73 -20.86 13.30
CA TYR A 135 6.06 -19.55 12.70
C TYR A 135 6.95 -18.70 13.61
N GLU A 136 6.96 -18.96 14.92
CA GLU A 136 7.77 -18.25 15.92
C GLU A 136 9.27 -18.52 15.73
N SER A 137 9.67 -19.76 15.43
CA SER A 137 11.07 -20.05 15.14
C SER A 137 11.54 -19.36 13.85
N GLU A 138 10.69 -19.32 12.83
CA GLU A 138 10.95 -18.62 11.57
C GLU A 138 11.04 -17.11 11.78
N LEU A 139 10.18 -16.57 12.64
CA LEU A 139 10.24 -15.18 13.08
C LEU A 139 11.56 -14.87 13.77
N ARG A 140 12.01 -15.70 14.72
CA ARG A 140 13.31 -15.55 15.41
C ARG A 140 14.52 -15.61 14.47
N LYS A 141 14.45 -16.44 13.42
CA LYS A 141 15.49 -16.49 12.36
C LYS A 141 15.48 -15.20 11.54
N SER A 142 14.29 -14.69 11.21
CA SER A 142 14.14 -13.46 10.43
C SER A 142 14.59 -12.20 11.19
N THR A 143 14.33 -12.12 12.50
CA THR A 143 14.65 -10.93 13.32
C THR A 143 16.15 -10.71 13.53
N LYS A 144 16.97 -11.76 13.42
CA LYS A 144 18.45 -11.63 13.43
C LYS A 144 19.00 -10.84 12.25
N PHE A 145 18.25 -10.69 11.15
CA PHE A 145 18.68 -9.95 9.95
C PHE A 145 17.82 -8.69 9.72
N LYS A 146 18.38 -7.50 9.99
CA LYS A 146 17.84 -6.14 9.73
C LYS A 146 16.50 -5.78 10.42
N TYR A 147 16.62 -5.03 11.52
CA TYR A 147 15.56 -4.55 12.42
C TYR A 147 14.37 -3.81 11.77
N GLN A 148 14.59 -3.02 10.71
CA GLN A 148 13.55 -2.12 10.17
C GLN A 148 12.57 -2.80 9.21
N ILE A 149 13.06 -3.73 8.37
CA ILE A 149 12.22 -4.49 7.42
C ILE A 149 11.38 -5.55 8.16
N ASN A 150 11.74 -5.89 9.40
CA ASN A 150 11.08 -6.93 10.19
C ASN A 150 9.89 -6.44 11.01
N LYS A 151 9.75 -5.14 11.22
CA LYS A 151 8.74 -4.66 12.17
C LYS A 151 7.32 -4.62 11.57
N SER A 152 7.15 -4.31 10.28
CA SER A 152 5.84 -4.40 9.59
C SER A 152 5.34 -5.85 9.48
N LYS A 153 6.28 -6.80 9.41
CA LYS A 153 6.00 -8.24 9.49
C LYS A 153 5.53 -8.62 10.89
N LEU A 154 6.24 -8.16 11.92
CA LEU A 154 5.87 -8.36 13.31
C LEU A 154 4.49 -7.76 13.61
N GLU A 155 4.17 -6.57 13.09
CA GLU A 155 2.84 -5.98 13.26
C GLU A 155 1.74 -6.82 12.65
N THR A 156 1.94 -7.34 11.44
CA THR A 156 0.92 -8.19 10.79
C THR A 156 0.73 -9.49 11.56
N ILE A 157 1.81 -10.11 12.02
CA ILE A 157 1.78 -11.34 12.83
C ILE A 157 1.13 -11.07 14.20
N ASN A 158 1.49 -9.99 14.88
CA ASN A 158 0.92 -9.64 16.18
C ASN A 158 -0.55 -9.27 16.06
N SER A 159 -0.96 -8.59 14.98
CA SER A 159 -2.37 -8.28 14.74
C SER A 159 -3.19 -9.54 14.48
N LEU A 160 -2.63 -10.53 13.78
CA LEU A 160 -3.25 -11.85 13.62
C LEU A 160 -3.37 -12.60 14.95
N LYS A 161 -2.33 -12.57 15.80
CA LYS A 161 -2.36 -13.20 17.14
C LYS A 161 -3.38 -12.58 18.08
N ASN A 162 -3.42 -11.26 18.12
CA ASN A 162 -4.26 -10.50 19.06
C ASN A 162 -5.68 -10.29 18.51
N LEU A 163 -5.97 -10.76 17.29
CA LEU A 163 -7.21 -10.50 16.56
C LEU A 163 -7.49 -9.00 16.32
N ASP A 164 -6.44 -8.18 16.30
CA ASP A 164 -6.47 -6.74 16.04
C ASP A 164 -6.50 -6.44 14.52
N ILE A 165 -7.31 -7.20 13.77
CA ILE A 165 -7.37 -7.18 12.31
C ILE A 165 -7.76 -5.79 11.77
N ASP A 166 -8.63 -5.08 12.49
CA ASP A 166 -9.12 -3.76 12.11
C ASP A 166 -8.01 -2.68 12.14
N LEU A 167 -6.92 -2.89 12.90
CA LEU A 167 -5.81 -1.93 12.98
C LEU A 167 -4.91 -1.94 11.73
N ILE A 168 -4.82 -3.07 11.05
CA ILE A 168 -3.94 -3.26 9.88
C ILE A 168 -4.71 -3.30 8.56
N THR A 169 -6.05 -3.27 8.63
CA THR A 169 -6.93 -3.33 7.46
C THR A 169 -7.34 -1.94 7.03
N HIS A 170 -6.97 -1.52 5.82
CA HIS A 170 -7.33 -0.22 5.26
C HIS A 170 -7.20 -0.19 3.74
N ARG A 171 -7.70 0.86 3.09
CA ARG A 171 -7.35 1.16 1.69
C ARG A 171 -6.43 2.37 1.65
N ASP A 172 -5.35 2.28 0.87
CA ASP A 172 -4.52 3.47 0.66
C ASP A 172 -5.26 4.50 -0.20
N SER A 173 -4.83 5.77 -0.12
CA SER A 173 -5.44 6.87 -0.86
C SER A 173 -4.82 7.07 -2.25
N SER A 174 -3.68 6.43 -2.54
CA SER A 174 -2.91 6.62 -3.78
C SER A 174 -3.34 5.66 -4.88
N SER A 175 -3.47 4.39 -4.55
CA SER A 175 -3.81 3.29 -5.48
C SER A 175 -5.13 2.61 -5.13
N PHE A 176 -5.74 2.98 -3.99
CA PHE A 176 -6.93 2.34 -3.43
C PHE A 176 -6.78 0.84 -3.17
N ARG A 177 -5.51 0.38 -3.05
CA ARG A 177 -5.21 -1.01 -2.75
C ARG A 177 -5.70 -1.33 -1.35
N PHE A 178 -6.31 -2.50 -1.23
CA PHE A 178 -6.75 -3.03 0.05
C PHE A 178 -5.57 -3.69 0.77
N HIS A 179 -5.19 -3.09 1.88
CA HIS A 179 -4.21 -3.61 2.83
C HIS A 179 -4.95 -4.42 3.88
N SER A 180 -4.55 -5.67 4.06
CA SER A 180 -5.12 -6.61 5.02
C SER A 180 -4.03 -7.57 5.49
N PRO A 181 -4.27 -8.43 6.50
CA PRO A 181 -3.32 -9.47 6.85
C PRO A 181 -2.89 -10.31 5.65
N LEU A 182 -3.81 -10.63 4.73
CA LEU A 182 -3.51 -11.42 3.52
C LEU A 182 -2.54 -10.72 2.57
N THR A 183 -2.72 -9.42 2.35
CA THR A 183 -1.89 -8.67 1.39
C THR A 183 -0.58 -8.18 1.99
N ARG A 184 -0.50 -8.07 3.33
CA ARG A 184 0.69 -7.62 4.07
C ARG A 184 1.57 -8.76 4.58
N LEU A 185 1.02 -9.95 4.79
CA LEU A 185 1.78 -11.09 5.27
C LEU A 185 2.80 -11.54 4.22
N LYS A 186 4.07 -11.59 4.64
CA LYS A 186 5.18 -12.01 3.78
C LYS A 186 5.00 -13.47 3.35
N LYS A 187 5.39 -13.76 2.11
CA LYS A 187 5.25 -15.07 1.45
C LYS A 187 5.67 -16.25 2.35
N ASP A 188 6.82 -16.14 3.01
CA ASP A 188 7.38 -17.20 3.86
C ASP A 188 6.46 -17.57 5.03
N PHE A 189 5.67 -16.63 5.54
CA PHE A 189 4.72 -16.85 6.63
C PHE A 189 3.34 -17.34 6.17
N ARG A 190 3.02 -17.26 4.87
CA ARG A 190 1.68 -17.64 4.36
C ARG A 190 1.37 -19.11 4.54
N LYS A 191 2.39 -19.97 4.60
CA LYS A 191 2.25 -21.41 4.90
C LYS A 191 1.67 -21.70 6.29
N TYR A 192 1.79 -20.76 7.21
CA TYR A 192 1.26 -20.84 8.57
C TYR A 192 -0.15 -20.25 8.69
N LEU A 193 -0.64 -19.56 7.65
CA LEU A 193 -1.94 -18.91 7.70
C LEU A 193 -3.07 -19.96 7.56
N ARG A 194 -4.09 -19.81 8.38
CA ARG A 194 -5.31 -20.63 8.38
C ARG A 194 -6.55 -19.78 8.38
N PHE A 195 -7.63 -20.35 7.86
CA PHE A 195 -8.99 -19.84 7.99
C PHE A 195 -9.83 -20.95 8.61
N ASP A 196 -10.36 -20.75 9.81
CA ASP A 196 -11.11 -21.78 10.56
C ASP A 196 -10.38 -23.13 10.67
N GLY A 197 -9.05 -23.11 10.76
CA GLY A 197 -8.18 -24.29 10.84
C GLY A 197 -7.74 -24.85 9.49
N ASP A 198 -8.34 -24.39 8.39
CA ASP A 198 -8.04 -24.85 7.04
C ASP A 198 -6.92 -24.04 6.36
N ILE A 199 -6.16 -24.73 5.51
CA ILE A 199 -5.13 -24.11 4.66
C ILE A 199 -5.79 -23.29 3.56
N LEU A 200 -5.30 -22.07 3.35
CA LEU A 200 -5.78 -21.20 2.27
C LEU A 200 -5.11 -21.53 0.92
N GLY A 201 -5.92 -21.67 -0.12
CA GLY A 201 -5.46 -21.70 -1.51
C GLY A 201 -5.28 -20.29 -2.08
N GLN A 202 -4.26 -20.11 -2.94
CA GLN A 202 -4.07 -18.87 -3.70
C GLN A 202 -4.48 -19.09 -5.16
N VAL A 203 -5.41 -18.27 -5.64
CA VAL A 203 -5.82 -18.22 -7.04
C VAL A 203 -5.43 -16.85 -7.60
N ASP A 204 -4.49 -16.83 -8.54
CA ASP A 204 -4.05 -15.62 -9.22
C ASP A 204 -4.63 -15.56 -10.64
N ILE A 205 -5.19 -14.40 -11.01
CA ILE A 205 -5.63 -14.14 -12.38
C ILE A 205 -4.39 -13.91 -13.24
N LYS A 206 -4.11 -14.86 -14.14
CA LYS A 206 -3.13 -14.64 -15.21
C LYS A 206 -3.55 -13.41 -16.02
N ASN A 207 -2.59 -12.58 -16.38
CA ASN A 207 -2.85 -11.38 -17.19
C ASN A 207 -3.82 -10.40 -16.51
N SER A 208 -3.82 -10.30 -15.18
CA SER A 208 -4.77 -9.45 -14.44
C SER A 208 -4.85 -8.01 -14.94
N GLN A 209 -3.71 -7.36 -15.20
CA GLN A 209 -3.67 -5.98 -15.71
C GLN A 209 -4.37 -5.82 -17.08
N PRO A 210 -3.95 -6.52 -18.15
CA PRO A 210 -4.64 -6.43 -19.44
C PRO A 210 -6.07 -7.00 -19.40
N PHE A 211 -6.35 -7.98 -18.52
CA PHE A 211 -7.70 -8.48 -18.31
C PHE A 211 -8.65 -7.39 -17.82
N PHE A 212 -8.25 -6.62 -16.79
CA PHE A 212 -9.07 -5.51 -16.31
C PHE A 212 -9.18 -4.37 -17.33
N MET A 213 -8.21 -4.22 -18.24
CA MET A 213 -8.28 -3.23 -19.32
C MET A 213 -9.32 -3.56 -20.39
N LEU A 214 -9.79 -4.80 -20.49
CA LEU A 214 -10.90 -5.16 -21.40
C LEU A 214 -12.16 -4.34 -21.10
N ALA A 215 -12.36 -3.94 -19.85
CA ALA A 215 -13.48 -3.08 -19.46
C ALA A 215 -13.47 -1.73 -20.20
N LEU A 216 -12.29 -1.22 -20.60
CA LEU A 216 -12.17 0.05 -21.33
C LEU A 216 -12.77 -0.02 -22.74
N PHE A 217 -12.89 -1.22 -23.33
CA PHE A 217 -13.49 -1.42 -24.65
C PHE A 217 -15.00 -1.69 -24.60
N ASP A 218 -15.58 -1.88 -23.41
CA ASP A 218 -17.03 -2.06 -23.26
C ASP A 218 -17.73 -0.70 -23.12
N LYS A 219 -18.64 -0.39 -24.06
CA LYS A 219 -19.47 0.82 -23.99
C LYS A 219 -20.21 0.93 -22.64
N LYS A 220 -20.66 -0.18 -22.07
CA LYS A 220 -21.39 -0.21 -20.79
C LYS A 220 -20.54 0.25 -19.61
N PHE A 221 -19.22 0.13 -19.71
CA PHE A 221 -18.31 0.69 -18.73
C PHE A 221 -18.54 2.20 -18.65
N TRP A 222 -18.48 2.90 -19.80
CA TRP A 222 -18.50 4.36 -19.90
C TRP A 222 -19.86 5.05 -19.71
N VAL A 223 -20.96 4.34 -19.96
CA VAL A 223 -22.32 4.93 -19.96
C VAL A 223 -22.96 4.95 -18.58
N ASN A 224 -22.47 4.13 -17.64
CA ASN A 224 -23.00 4.08 -16.28
C ASN A 224 -22.30 5.10 -15.35
N ASP A 225 -22.99 5.55 -14.30
CA ASP A 225 -22.39 6.23 -13.15
C ASP A 225 -21.49 5.27 -12.37
N ASN A 226 -20.39 4.88 -13.00
CA ASN A 226 -19.40 4.01 -12.44
C ASN A 226 -18.40 4.87 -11.65
N PRO A 227 -18.38 4.76 -10.29
CA PRO A 227 -17.48 5.56 -9.46
C PRO A 227 -16.00 5.28 -9.73
N ILE A 228 -15.67 4.14 -10.35
CA ILE A 228 -14.31 3.82 -10.81
C ILE A 228 -13.89 4.76 -11.94
N ILE A 229 -14.79 5.10 -12.86
CA ILE A 229 -14.49 5.94 -14.03
C ILE A 229 -14.25 7.38 -13.63
N THR A 230 -15.13 7.92 -12.78
CA THR A 230 -14.97 9.28 -12.25
C THR A 230 -13.60 9.42 -11.59
N ARG A 231 -13.18 8.46 -10.76
CA ARG A 231 -11.86 8.47 -10.10
C ARG A 231 -10.68 8.19 -11.03
N PHE A 232 -10.82 7.30 -12.01
CA PHE A 232 -9.80 7.02 -13.01
C PHE A 232 -9.47 8.29 -13.81
N LEU A 233 -10.51 9.02 -14.23
CA LEU A 233 -10.36 10.31 -14.90
C LEU A 233 -9.78 11.35 -13.95
N ASP A 234 -10.33 11.52 -12.75
CA ASP A 234 -9.85 12.53 -11.78
C ASP A 234 -8.36 12.34 -11.41
N SER A 235 -7.91 11.10 -11.22
CA SER A 235 -6.51 10.80 -10.82
C SER A 235 -5.50 10.91 -11.96
N SER A 236 -5.93 10.69 -13.20
CA SER A 236 -5.08 10.79 -14.40
C SER A 236 -4.98 12.25 -14.86
N ILE A 237 -6.10 12.98 -14.82
CA ILE A 237 -6.23 14.39 -15.20
C ILE A 237 -5.52 15.29 -14.18
N ALA A 238 -5.57 15.00 -12.87
CA ALA A 238 -4.88 15.80 -11.86
C ALA A 238 -3.33 15.84 -12.02
N ARG A 239 -2.73 14.95 -12.82
CA ARG A 239 -1.27 14.91 -13.06
C ARG A 239 -0.85 15.68 -14.32
N THR A 240 -1.79 16.01 -15.19
CA THR A 240 -1.57 16.76 -16.43
C THR A 240 -2.37 18.06 -16.31
N ASN A 241 -1.74 19.20 -16.09
CA ASN A 241 -2.37 20.54 -15.92
C ASN A 241 -3.18 21.05 -17.14
N LYS A 242 -3.86 20.17 -17.89
CA LYS A 242 -4.67 20.45 -19.06
C LYS A 242 -6.10 19.95 -18.83
N GLU A 243 -7.03 20.57 -19.57
CA GLU A 243 -8.47 20.32 -19.54
C GLU A 243 -8.82 18.83 -19.37
N SER A 244 -9.70 18.57 -18.42
CA SER A 244 -10.22 17.24 -18.12
C SER A 244 -10.86 16.62 -19.36
N LEU A 245 -10.24 15.56 -19.91
CA LEU A 245 -10.86 14.74 -20.95
C LEU A 245 -12.20 14.18 -20.45
N SER A 246 -13.26 14.38 -21.22
CA SER A 246 -14.57 13.84 -20.90
C SER A 246 -14.57 12.31 -21.07
N LYS A 247 -15.41 11.60 -20.29
CA LYS A 247 -15.66 10.15 -20.42
C LYS A 247 -15.92 9.74 -21.88
N ILE A 248 -16.59 10.61 -22.62
CA ILE A 248 -17.01 10.39 -24.01
C ILE A 248 -15.83 10.48 -24.97
N GLU A 249 -14.88 11.38 -24.75
CA GLU A 249 -13.69 11.54 -25.63
C GLU A 249 -12.74 10.35 -25.50
N VAL A 250 -12.50 9.87 -24.28
CA VAL A 250 -11.68 8.67 -24.05
C VAL A 250 -12.35 7.45 -24.71
N TYR A 251 -13.67 7.29 -24.54
CA TYR A 251 -14.41 6.22 -25.21
C TYR A 251 -14.34 6.32 -26.74
N LYS A 252 -14.52 7.51 -27.32
CA LYS A 252 -14.42 7.73 -28.78
C LYS A 252 -13.02 7.38 -29.29
N ALA A 253 -11.96 7.78 -28.60
CA ALA A 253 -10.59 7.43 -28.96
C ALA A 253 -10.36 5.92 -28.95
N LEU A 254 -10.86 5.22 -27.93
CA LEU A 254 -10.77 3.76 -27.83
C LEU A 254 -11.63 3.03 -28.87
N ASN A 255 -12.80 3.58 -29.23
CA ASN A 255 -13.66 3.01 -30.27
C ASN A 255 -13.11 3.16 -31.69
N ASN A 256 -12.19 4.11 -31.91
CA ASN A 256 -11.52 4.29 -33.19
C ASN A 256 -10.41 3.24 -33.42
N LEU A 257 -10.08 2.44 -32.40
CA LEU A 257 -9.15 1.32 -32.56
C LEU A 257 -9.78 0.24 -33.46
N LYS A 258 -8.94 -0.47 -34.23
CA LYS A 258 -9.42 -1.49 -35.16
C LYS A 258 -10.06 -2.64 -34.39
N LYS A 259 -11.29 -3.02 -34.77
CA LYS A 259 -12.04 -4.11 -34.12
C LYS A 259 -11.28 -5.43 -34.12
N ASP A 260 -10.57 -5.74 -35.20
CA ASP A 260 -9.79 -6.98 -35.30
C ASP A 260 -8.59 -6.99 -34.33
N GLU A 261 -7.97 -5.84 -34.09
CA GLU A 261 -6.88 -5.70 -33.11
C GLU A 261 -7.41 -5.87 -31.68
N ILE A 262 -8.58 -5.28 -31.36
CA ILE A 262 -9.26 -5.47 -30.06
C ILE A 262 -9.65 -6.94 -29.88
N ALA A 263 -10.15 -7.61 -30.91
CA ALA A 263 -10.53 -9.02 -30.84
C ALA A 263 -9.31 -9.92 -30.60
N LYS A 264 -8.19 -9.67 -31.31
CA LYS A 264 -6.92 -10.39 -31.11
C LYS A 264 -6.39 -10.18 -29.68
N TYR A 265 -6.39 -8.95 -29.20
CA TYR A 265 -6.03 -8.60 -27.83
C TYR A 265 -6.90 -9.35 -26.81
N SER A 266 -8.22 -9.26 -26.95
CA SER A 266 -9.18 -9.86 -26.01
C SER A 266 -9.02 -11.37 -25.91
N LYS A 267 -8.88 -12.05 -27.05
CA LYS A 267 -8.63 -13.49 -27.10
C LYS A 267 -7.35 -13.87 -26.36
N SER A 268 -6.25 -13.22 -26.70
CA SER A 268 -4.94 -13.48 -26.11
C SER A 268 -4.91 -13.25 -24.58
N VAL A 269 -5.60 -12.22 -24.10
CA VAL A 269 -5.74 -11.91 -22.68
C VAL A 269 -6.54 -12.97 -21.94
N VAL A 270 -7.71 -13.36 -22.46
CA VAL A 270 -8.60 -14.37 -21.85
C VAL A 270 -7.95 -15.75 -21.82
N GLU A 271 -7.19 -16.11 -22.86
CA GLU A 271 -6.43 -17.36 -22.91
C GLU A 271 -5.20 -17.35 -21.99
N GLY A 272 -4.86 -16.20 -21.39
CA GLY A 272 -3.74 -16.10 -20.46
C GLY A 272 -2.36 -16.06 -21.15
N ARG A 273 -2.30 -15.74 -22.44
CA ARG A 273 -1.09 -15.77 -23.30
C ARG A 273 -0.58 -14.40 -23.75
N TYR A 274 -1.25 -13.32 -23.38
CA TYR A 274 -0.91 -11.96 -23.83
C TYR A 274 0.56 -11.55 -23.71
N TYR A 275 1.19 -11.79 -22.58
CA TYR A 275 2.60 -11.40 -22.45
C TYR A 275 3.52 -12.32 -23.24
N GLU A 276 3.19 -13.60 -23.35
CA GLU A 276 3.89 -14.56 -24.21
C GLU A 276 3.80 -14.16 -25.68
N ASP A 277 2.62 -13.72 -26.13
CA ASP A 277 2.41 -13.22 -27.49
C ASP A 277 3.24 -11.95 -27.76
N ILE A 278 3.35 -11.03 -26.80
CA ILE A 278 4.25 -9.86 -26.90
C ILE A 278 5.71 -10.30 -27.02
N VAL A 279 6.15 -11.24 -26.18
CA VAL A 279 7.53 -11.76 -26.24
C VAL A 279 7.81 -12.36 -27.62
N GLN A 280 6.87 -13.13 -28.15
CA GLN A 280 7.01 -13.74 -29.47
C GLN A 280 7.06 -12.68 -30.58
N GLU A 281 6.20 -11.66 -30.52
CA GLU A 281 6.20 -10.53 -31.45
C GLU A 281 7.55 -9.80 -31.44
N ILE A 282 8.12 -9.54 -30.26
CA ILE A 282 9.44 -8.91 -30.12
C ILE A 282 10.52 -9.79 -30.75
N ARG A 283 10.53 -11.10 -30.48
CA ARG A 283 11.51 -12.02 -31.07
C ARG A 283 11.43 -12.07 -32.59
N THR A 284 10.22 -12.03 -33.14
CA THR A 284 10.02 -12.17 -34.58
C THR A 284 10.29 -10.87 -35.33
N ASN A 285 9.85 -9.73 -34.80
CA ASN A 285 9.84 -8.46 -35.53
C ASN A 285 10.88 -7.45 -35.03
N TYR A 286 11.45 -7.66 -33.85
CA TYR A 286 12.38 -6.73 -33.19
C TYR A 286 13.58 -7.44 -32.51
N PRO A 287 14.22 -8.45 -33.16
CA PRO A 287 15.21 -9.31 -32.52
C PRO A 287 16.43 -8.54 -31.96
N ASP A 288 16.85 -7.46 -32.61
CA ASP A 288 18.04 -6.69 -32.24
C ASP A 288 17.73 -5.46 -31.37
N THR A 289 16.47 -5.26 -30.96
CA THR A 289 16.05 -4.03 -30.27
C THR A 289 16.42 -4.02 -28.79
N PHE A 290 16.57 -5.19 -28.16
CA PHE A 290 16.79 -5.31 -26.72
C PHE A 290 18.08 -6.08 -26.43
N ILE A 291 18.78 -5.64 -25.38
CA ILE A 291 19.95 -6.37 -24.87
C ILE A 291 19.45 -7.55 -24.05
N GLY A 292 19.64 -8.77 -24.57
CA GLY A 292 19.26 -10.03 -23.92
C GLY A 292 17.95 -10.61 -24.45
N GLU A 293 17.63 -11.82 -23.99
CA GLU A 293 16.42 -12.53 -24.41
C GLU A 293 15.16 -11.83 -23.87
N PRO A 294 14.18 -11.48 -24.73
CA PRO A 294 12.94 -10.90 -24.27
C PRO A 294 12.18 -11.92 -23.41
N ASP A 295 11.69 -11.44 -22.27
CA ASP A 295 10.96 -12.23 -21.30
C ASP A 295 9.64 -11.57 -20.90
N ARG A 296 8.90 -12.29 -20.04
CA ARG A 296 7.58 -11.83 -19.58
C ARG A 296 7.64 -10.53 -18.78
N GLU A 297 8.74 -10.28 -18.06
CA GLU A 297 8.89 -9.04 -17.27
C GLU A 297 9.12 -7.82 -18.17
N LEU A 298 9.93 -7.98 -19.23
CA LEU A 298 10.08 -6.97 -20.27
C LEU A 298 8.73 -6.66 -20.95
N ALA A 299 7.98 -7.70 -21.34
CA ALA A 299 6.67 -7.53 -21.97
C ALA A 299 5.68 -6.76 -21.07
N LYS A 300 5.70 -7.02 -19.75
CA LYS A 300 4.90 -6.25 -18.76
C LYS A 300 5.33 -4.79 -18.70
N ALA A 301 6.63 -4.54 -18.65
CA ALA A 301 7.16 -3.18 -18.57
C ALA A 301 6.79 -2.36 -19.81
N LEU A 302 6.94 -2.95 -21.00
CA LEU A 302 6.55 -2.33 -22.27
C LEU A 302 5.06 -2.03 -22.31
N PHE A 303 4.20 -3.00 -21.96
CA PHE A 303 2.76 -2.80 -21.92
C PHE A 303 2.32 -1.61 -21.06
N LEU A 304 2.85 -1.52 -19.83
CA LEU A 304 2.52 -0.42 -18.92
C LEU A 304 3.01 0.92 -19.47
N ASN A 305 4.24 0.97 -19.98
CA ASN A 305 4.82 2.20 -20.52
C ASN A 305 4.06 2.67 -21.77
N SER A 306 3.72 1.78 -22.70
CA SER A 306 2.93 2.11 -23.89
C SER A 306 1.55 2.64 -23.53
N PHE A 307 0.88 2.03 -22.55
CA PHE A 307 -0.44 2.48 -22.11
C PHE A 307 -0.41 3.90 -21.50
N PHE A 308 0.55 4.18 -20.60
CA PHE A 308 0.67 5.52 -20.02
C PHE A 308 1.17 6.56 -21.03
N HIS A 309 1.97 6.16 -22.01
CA HIS A 309 2.39 7.05 -23.08
C HIS A 309 1.23 7.43 -24.00
N ILE A 310 0.36 6.47 -24.37
CA ILE A 310 -0.86 6.71 -25.17
C ILE A 310 -1.82 7.65 -24.43
N ILE A 311 -2.02 7.45 -23.12
CA ILE A 311 -2.85 8.38 -22.32
C ILE A 311 -2.21 9.78 -22.29
N GLY A 312 -0.88 9.87 -22.23
CA GLY A 312 -0.16 11.14 -22.27
C GLY A 312 -0.20 11.85 -23.63
N THR A 313 -0.32 11.12 -24.75
CA THR A 313 -0.36 11.66 -26.12
C THR A 313 -1.77 11.92 -26.67
N ILE A 314 -2.82 11.54 -25.94
CA ILE A 314 -4.21 12.00 -26.21
C ILE A 314 -4.39 13.49 -25.80
N HIS A 315 -3.31 14.21 -25.45
CA HIS A 315 -3.24 15.63 -25.03
C HIS A 315 -2.40 16.51 -25.95
#